data_AF-A0A820NIK1-F1
#
_entry.id   AF-A0A820NIK1-F1
#
_cell.length_a   1.000
_cell.length_b   1.000
_cell.length_c   1.000
_cell.angle_alpha   90.00
_cell.angle_beta   90.00
_cell.angle_gamma   90.00
#
_symmetry.space_group_name_H-M   'P 1'
#
loop_
_entity.id
_entity.type
_entity.pdbx_description
1 polymer ?
#
loop_
_entity_poly.entity_id
_entity_poly.type
_entity_poly.pdbx_seq_one_letter_code
_entity_poly.pdbx_strand_id
1 'polypeptide(L)'
;STCQNDERICKDDTCWNNGTCIEVNSTTVDNNGTTFYCNCSKSFTGVHCELKVNLCANIKCQNHGICQTVNMSWSCICLTPSLYYGNYCEIQTSALKVKQALSRSFAGVAIAALVLTCSFVIIMDVLKYVFKIDPVKAERLKQAQAKKAVKAKAKAPNVAVRFQYVA
;
A
#
# COMPACT_ATOMS: atom_id res chain seq x y z
N SER A 1 41.37 36.93 -53.61
CA SER A 1 41.35 35.57 -53.03
C SER A 1 40.07 34.89 -53.49
N THR A 2 40.18 33.77 -54.20
CA THR A 2 39.04 32.95 -54.63
C THR A 2 38.45 32.21 -53.42
N CYS A 3 37.16 32.40 -53.13
CA CYS A 3 36.43 31.55 -52.19
C CYS A 3 36.29 30.18 -52.83
N GLN A 4 37.12 29.21 -52.42
CA GLN A 4 36.86 27.81 -52.75
C GLN A 4 35.71 27.35 -51.86
N ASN A 5 34.64 26.85 -52.47
CA ASN A 5 33.55 26.21 -51.73
C ASN A 5 34.12 24.96 -51.04
N ASP A 6 34.05 24.93 -49.71
CA ASP A 6 34.44 23.76 -48.93
C ASP A 6 33.33 22.71 -49.03
N GLU A 7 33.52 21.75 -49.95
CA GLU A 7 32.60 20.63 -50.21
C GLU A 7 32.78 19.47 -49.21
N ARG A 8 33.59 19.64 -48.16
CA ARG A 8 33.72 18.62 -47.12
C ARG A 8 32.41 18.45 -46.36
N ILE A 9 32.07 17.18 -46.10
CA ILE A 9 30.88 16.79 -45.36
C ILE A 9 31.08 17.04 -43.86
N CYS A 10 32.30 16.83 -43.36
CA CYS A 10 32.64 17.18 -41.99
C CYS A 10 33.04 18.66 -41.87
N LYS A 11 32.06 19.48 -41.50
CA LYS A 11 32.24 20.89 -41.06
C LYS A 11 32.23 20.98 -39.54
N ASP A 12 32.78 22.07 -39.01
CA ASP A 12 32.85 22.31 -37.55
C ASP A 12 31.50 22.21 -36.84
N ASP A 13 30.40 22.59 -37.50
CA ASP A 13 29.03 22.54 -36.94
C ASP A 13 28.26 21.24 -37.24
N THR A 14 28.90 20.24 -37.87
CA THR A 14 28.24 18.99 -38.27
C THR A 14 27.95 18.10 -37.06
N CYS A 15 28.87 18.06 -36.09
CA CYS A 15 28.68 17.30 -34.85
C CYS A 15 28.64 18.26 -33.67
N TRP A 16 27.52 18.30 -32.96
CA TRP A 16 27.31 19.21 -31.84
C TRP A 16 27.91 18.64 -30.55
N ASN A 17 27.89 19.45 -29.49
CA ASN A 17 28.24 19.01 -28.12
C ASN A 17 29.59 18.27 -28.00
N ASN A 18 30.61 18.80 -28.67
CA ASN A 18 31.97 18.26 -28.67
C ASN A 18 32.05 16.84 -29.28
N GLY A 19 31.17 16.53 -30.23
CA GLY A 19 31.25 15.34 -31.08
C GLY A 19 32.33 15.50 -32.15
N THR A 20 32.99 14.39 -32.53
CA THR A 20 34.00 14.38 -33.59
C THR A 20 33.39 13.84 -34.88
N CYS A 21 33.46 14.60 -35.95
CA CYS A 21 33.00 14.15 -37.27
C CYS A 21 34.01 13.21 -37.90
N ILE A 22 33.55 12.05 -38.34
CA ILE A 22 34.35 11.03 -39.02
C ILE A 22 33.72 10.78 -40.38
N GLU A 23 34.47 11.02 -41.45
CA GLU A 23 34.04 10.67 -42.80
C GLU A 23 34.10 9.15 -42.97
N VAL A 24 32.99 8.54 -43.38
CA VAL A 24 32.89 7.11 -43.63
C VAL A 24 32.75 6.88 -45.13
N ASN A 25 33.66 6.09 -45.69
CA ASN A 25 33.63 5.72 -47.10
C ASN A 25 32.65 4.57 -47.31
N SER A 26 31.35 4.84 -47.18
CA SER A 26 30.32 3.83 -47.41
C SER A 26 29.85 3.88 -48.86
N THR A 27 30.30 2.92 -49.67
CA THR A 27 29.87 2.71 -51.07
C THR A 27 28.43 2.21 -51.18
N THR A 28 27.70 2.08 -50.07
CA THR A 28 26.28 1.75 -50.04
C THR A 28 25.50 2.93 -49.48
N VAL A 29 24.95 3.70 -50.41
CA VAL A 29 24.02 4.81 -50.16
C VAL A 29 22.68 4.21 -49.72
N ASP A 30 22.34 4.35 -48.44
CA ASP A 30 20.94 4.40 -48.05
C ASP A 30 20.31 5.71 -48.55
N ASN A 31 18.99 5.70 -48.78
CA ASN A 31 18.22 6.67 -49.58
C ASN A 31 18.29 8.17 -49.15
N ASN A 32 19.18 8.53 -48.22
CA ASN A 32 19.44 9.90 -47.76
C ASN A 32 20.93 10.35 -47.85
N GLY A 33 21.84 9.50 -48.35
CA GLY A 33 23.17 9.95 -48.81
C GLY A 33 24.12 10.52 -47.75
N THR A 34 24.11 10.04 -46.50
CA THR A 34 25.04 10.53 -45.46
C THR A 34 26.29 9.66 -45.33
N THR A 35 27.45 10.21 -45.71
CA THR A 35 28.78 9.56 -45.65
C THR A 35 29.63 10.03 -44.46
N PHE A 36 28.99 10.39 -43.34
CA PHE A 36 29.68 10.77 -42.10
C PHE A 36 29.05 10.11 -40.87
N TYR A 37 29.84 10.01 -39.81
CA TYR A 37 29.43 9.53 -38.50
C TYR A 37 29.97 10.50 -37.44
N CYS A 38 29.09 10.97 -36.55
CA CYS A 38 29.49 11.76 -35.39
C CYS A 38 29.82 10.86 -34.21
N ASN A 39 31.09 10.84 -33.80
CA ASN A 39 31.51 10.23 -32.55
C ASN A 39 31.17 11.18 -31.39
N CYS A 40 30.04 10.94 -30.73
CA CYS A 40 29.55 11.79 -29.65
C CYS A 40 30.33 11.63 -28.35
N SER A 41 30.44 12.72 -27.60
CA SER A 41 30.87 12.67 -26.21
C SER A 41 29.92 11.80 -25.37
N LYS A 42 30.43 11.19 -24.29
CA LYS A 42 29.70 10.20 -23.46
C LYS A 42 28.38 10.71 -22.83
N SER A 43 28.10 12.01 -22.90
CA SER A 43 26.86 12.62 -22.42
C SER A 43 25.83 12.94 -23.51
N PHE A 44 26.14 12.68 -24.79
CA PHE A 44 25.29 12.99 -25.93
C PHE A 44 25.11 11.80 -26.88
N THR A 45 24.03 11.84 -27.66
CA THR A 45 23.60 10.84 -28.63
C THR A 45 22.79 11.52 -29.74
N GLY A 46 22.34 10.77 -30.75
CA GLY A 46 21.73 11.33 -31.97
C GLY A 46 22.70 11.39 -33.14
N VAL A 47 22.19 11.74 -34.32
CA VAL A 47 22.98 11.72 -35.58
C VAL A 47 24.06 12.81 -35.56
N HIS A 48 23.75 13.94 -34.95
CA HIS A 48 24.62 15.11 -34.81
C HIS A 48 25.02 15.33 -33.35
N CYS A 49 24.86 14.34 -32.46
CA CYS A 49 25.06 14.48 -31.02
C CYS A 49 24.16 15.54 -30.37
N GLU A 50 22.97 15.75 -30.93
CA GLU A 50 22.00 16.78 -30.53
C GLU A 50 21.20 16.40 -29.27
N LEU A 51 21.12 15.11 -28.94
CA LEU A 51 20.35 14.61 -27.82
C LEU A 51 21.25 14.36 -26.61
N LYS A 52 20.81 14.75 -25.41
CA LYS A 52 21.48 14.35 -24.17
C LYS A 52 21.18 12.87 -23.87
N VAL A 53 22.17 12.09 -23.47
CA VAL A 53 21.96 10.68 -23.11
C VAL A 53 20.97 10.59 -21.95
N ASN A 54 19.85 9.93 -22.19
CA ASN A 54 18.88 9.60 -21.15
C ASN A 54 19.15 8.19 -20.60
N LEU A 55 19.93 8.13 -19.51
CA LEU A 55 20.25 6.87 -18.83
C LEU A 55 19.03 6.19 -18.19
N CYS A 56 17.91 6.91 -18.06
CA CYS A 56 16.66 6.40 -17.52
C CYS A 56 15.70 5.84 -18.59
N ALA A 57 15.99 5.98 -19.90
CA ALA A 57 15.07 5.62 -20.97
C ALA A 57 14.63 4.15 -20.93
N ASN A 58 15.56 3.24 -20.60
CA ASN A 58 15.29 1.80 -20.49
C ASN A 58 15.18 1.31 -19.03
N ILE A 59 15.21 2.22 -18.05
CA ILE A 59 15.17 1.88 -16.64
C ILE A 59 13.75 2.04 -16.10
N LYS A 60 13.18 0.95 -15.60
CA LYS A 60 11.86 0.94 -14.96
C LYS A 60 12.00 0.72 -13.47
N CYS A 61 11.89 1.78 -12.68
CA CYS A 61 11.80 1.68 -11.23
C CYS A 61 10.42 1.14 -10.82
N GLN A 62 10.38 0.12 -9.97
CA GLN A 62 9.14 -0.49 -9.46
C GLN A 62 8.57 0.31 -8.29
N ASN A 63 7.36 -0.04 -7.85
CA ASN A 63 6.71 0.51 -6.66
C ASN A 63 6.69 2.05 -6.61
N HIS A 64 6.41 2.67 -7.76
CA HIS A 64 6.40 4.13 -7.95
C HIS A 64 7.74 4.82 -7.68
N GLY A 65 8.86 4.12 -7.82
CA GLY A 65 10.19 4.73 -7.78
C GLY A 65 10.42 5.68 -8.97
N ILE A 66 11.26 6.69 -8.77
CA ILE A 66 11.62 7.69 -9.78
C ILE A 66 13.04 7.42 -10.26
N CYS A 67 13.26 7.28 -11.57
CA CYS A 67 14.61 7.18 -12.12
C CYS A 67 15.22 8.57 -12.25
N GLN A 68 16.44 8.74 -11.76
CA GLN A 68 17.25 9.93 -11.97
C GLN A 68 18.65 9.59 -12.48
N THR A 69 19.22 10.50 -13.26
CA THR A 69 20.62 10.43 -13.68
C THR A 69 21.51 11.08 -12.63
N VAL A 70 22.50 10.36 -12.11
CA VAL A 70 23.44 10.81 -11.07
C VAL A 70 24.87 10.50 -11.53
N ASN A 71 25.74 11.52 -11.64
CA ASN A 71 27.17 11.35 -11.96
C ASN A 71 27.45 10.42 -13.17
N MET A 72 26.78 10.62 -14.31
CA MET A 72 26.92 9.76 -15.50
C MET A 72 26.49 8.30 -15.30
N SER A 73 25.73 8.03 -14.24
CA SER A 73 25.02 6.78 -13.97
C SER A 73 23.53 7.05 -13.76
N TRP A 74 22.74 6.00 -13.57
CA TRP A 74 21.32 6.09 -13.20
C TRP A 74 21.11 5.52 -11.80
N SER A 75 20.06 6.00 -11.13
CA SER A 75 19.64 5.47 -9.83
C SER A 75 18.13 5.64 -9.67
N CYS A 76 17.48 4.63 -9.10
CA CYS A 76 16.06 4.70 -8.72
C CYS A 76 15.92 5.26 -7.30
N ILE A 77 15.18 6.36 -7.16
CA ILE A 77 14.74 6.88 -5.86
C ILE A 77 13.44 6.16 -5.49
N CYS A 78 13.46 5.40 -4.40
CA CYS A 78 12.26 4.75 -3.88
C CYS A 78 11.41 5.75 -3.09
N LEU A 79 10.15 5.95 -3.48
CA LEU A 79 9.24 6.93 -2.87
C LEU A 79 8.96 6.65 -1.38
N THR A 80 8.93 5.37 -1.02
CA THR A 80 8.71 4.90 0.35
C THR A 80 9.87 3.99 0.78
N PRO A 81 11.04 4.55 1.14
CA PRO A 81 12.26 3.79 1.42
C PRO A 81 12.17 2.92 2.67
N SER A 82 11.21 3.21 3.58
CA SER A 82 10.92 2.35 4.73
C SER A 82 10.21 1.04 4.35
N LEU A 83 9.59 1.01 3.17
CA LEU A 83 8.78 -0.12 2.70
C LEU A 83 9.37 -0.82 1.46
N TYR A 84 10.18 -0.12 0.67
CA TYR A 84 10.77 -0.66 -0.55
C TYR A 84 12.24 -0.26 -0.70
N TYR A 85 13.07 -1.20 -1.17
CA TYR A 85 14.50 -1.01 -1.39
C TYR A 85 14.99 -1.87 -2.57
N GLY A 86 16.28 -1.77 -2.91
CA GLY A 86 16.88 -2.43 -4.09
C GLY A 86 17.22 -1.44 -5.19
N ASN A 87 17.87 -1.91 -6.26
CA ASN A 87 18.34 -1.05 -7.35
C ASN A 87 17.19 -0.49 -8.20
N TYR A 88 16.06 -1.21 -8.24
CA TYR A 88 14.84 -0.82 -8.94
C TYR A 88 13.67 -0.66 -7.97
N CYS A 89 13.92 -0.52 -6.66
CA CYS A 89 12.87 -0.47 -5.62
C CYS A 89 11.93 -1.69 -5.62
N GLU A 90 12.43 -2.86 -6.01
CA GLU A 90 11.68 -4.10 -6.21
C GLU A 90 11.43 -4.88 -4.91
N ILE A 91 12.26 -4.66 -3.88
CA ILE A 91 12.24 -5.46 -2.66
C ILE A 91 11.35 -4.81 -1.62
N GLN A 92 10.41 -5.56 -1.06
CA GLN A 92 9.50 -5.10 0.00
C GLN A 92 10.02 -5.44 1.39
N THR A 93 9.98 -4.46 2.30
CA THR A 93 10.35 -4.65 3.70
C THR A 93 9.33 -5.55 4.42
N SER A 94 9.79 -6.33 5.41
CA SER A 94 8.94 -7.10 6.31
C SER A 94 7.88 -6.24 7.03
N ALA A 95 8.13 -4.95 7.22
CA ALA A 95 7.16 -3.99 7.75
C ALA A 95 5.86 -3.92 6.92
N LEU A 96 5.93 -4.04 5.58
CA LEU A 96 4.75 -4.09 4.72
C LEU A 96 3.98 -5.40 4.92
N LYS A 97 4.70 -6.52 5.06
CA LYS A 97 4.11 -7.83 5.38
C LYS A 97 3.42 -7.83 6.74
N VAL A 98 3.99 -7.16 7.74
CA VAL A 98 3.39 -7.01 9.07
C VAL A 98 2.11 -6.17 9.00
N LYS A 99 2.08 -5.07 8.25
CA LYS A 99 0.86 -4.26 8.06
C LYS A 99 -0.25 -5.05 7.35
N GLN A 100 0.09 -5.83 6.32
CA GLN A 100 -0.87 -6.72 5.64
C GLN A 100 -1.31 -7.90 6.51
N ALA A 101 -0.43 -8.44 7.36
CA ALA A 101 -0.79 -9.47 8.33
C ALA A 101 -1.73 -8.91 9.41
N LEU A 102 -1.48 -7.69 9.88
CA LEU A 102 -2.32 -7.02 10.88
C LEU A 102 -3.73 -6.79 10.35
N SER A 103 -3.88 -6.32 9.10
CA SER A 103 -5.21 -6.11 8.48
C SER A 103 -5.99 -7.41 8.28
N ARG A 104 -5.32 -8.50 7.89
CA ARG A 104 -5.95 -9.83 7.75
C ARG A 104 -6.36 -10.43 9.09
N SER A 105 -5.60 -10.18 10.15
CA SER A 105 -5.93 -10.66 11.50
C SER A 105 -7.21 -10.04 12.06
N PHE A 106 -7.51 -8.76 11.78
CA PHE A 106 -8.77 -8.15 12.25
C PHE A 106 -10.01 -8.81 11.66
N ALA A 107 -10.00 -9.14 10.36
CA ALA A 107 -11.09 -9.88 9.73
C ALA A 107 -11.23 -11.29 10.30
N GLY A 108 -10.10 -11.97 10.55
CA GLY A 108 -10.08 -13.31 11.15
C GLY A 108 -10.63 -13.34 12.57
N VAL A 109 -10.26 -12.37 13.41
CA VAL A 109 -10.74 -12.26 14.80
C VAL A 109 -12.25 -12.00 14.85
N ALA A 110 -12.77 -11.14 13.97
CA ALA A 110 -14.20 -10.86 13.89
C ALA A 110 -15.01 -12.12 13.50
N ILE A 111 -14.54 -12.89 12.52
CA ILE A 111 -15.20 -14.14 12.09
C ILE A 111 -15.16 -15.18 13.21
N ALA A 112 -14.01 -15.36 13.87
CA ALA A 112 -13.89 -16.30 14.98
C ALA A 112 -14.83 -15.94 16.14
N ALA A 113 -14.94 -14.65 16.48
CA ALA A 113 -15.88 -14.18 17.50
C ALA A 113 -17.34 -14.48 17.10
N LEU A 114 -17.74 -14.20 15.86
CA LEU A 114 -19.09 -14.51 15.37
C LEU A 114 -19.39 -16.01 15.44
N VAL A 115 -18.47 -16.87 15.00
CA VAL A 115 -18.64 -18.33 15.07
C VAL A 115 -18.76 -18.81 16.51
N LEU A 116 -17.96 -18.28 17.44
CA LEU A 116 -18.05 -18.61 18.87
C LEU A 116 -19.37 -18.16 19.49
N THR A 117 -19.88 -16.99 19.11
CA THR A 117 -21.21 -16.56 19.57
C THR A 117 -22.33 -17.43 19.00
N CYS A 118 -22.28 -17.77 17.72
CA CYS A 118 -23.28 -18.63 17.09
C CYS A 118 -23.25 -20.04 17.68
N SER A 119 -22.07 -20.62 17.90
CA SER A 119 -21.96 -21.95 18.51
C SER A 119 -22.52 -21.97 19.93
N PHE A 120 -22.25 -20.93 20.74
CA PHE A 120 -22.84 -20.80 22.07
C PHE A 120 -24.38 -20.72 22.02
N VAL A 121 -24.95 -19.91 21.12
CA VAL A 121 -26.40 -19.80 20.95
C VAL A 121 -27.01 -21.15 20.54
N ILE A 122 -26.41 -21.85 19.58
CA ILE A 122 -26.87 -23.17 19.14
C ILE A 122 -26.80 -24.18 20.29
N ILE A 123 -25.72 -24.18 21.07
CA ILE A 123 -25.60 -25.05 22.25
C ILE A 123 -26.70 -24.73 23.27
N MET A 124 -26.98 -23.45 23.54
CA MET A 124 -28.05 -23.04 24.45
C MET A 124 -29.42 -23.50 23.95
N ASP A 125 -29.70 -23.37 22.65
CA ASP A 125 -30.92 -23.86 22.05
C ASP A 125 -31.00 -25.38 22.12
N VAL A 126 -29.95 -26.12 21.74
CA VAL A 126 -29.93 -27.59 21.83
C VAL A 126 -30.16 -28.06 23.26
N LEU A 127 -29.50 -27.46 24.26
CA LEU A 127 -29.70 -27.81 25.65
C LEU A 127 -31.15 -27.58 26.10
N LYS A 128 -31.76 -26.48 25.64
CA LYS A 128 -33.16 -26.15 25.92
C LYS A 128 -34.13 -27.09 25.21
N TYR A 129 -33.92 -27.40 23.94
CA TYR A 129 -34.83 -28.24 23.13
C TYR A 129 -34.72 -29.72 23.47
N VAL A 130 -33.50 -30.24 23.68
CA VAL A 130 -33.26 -31.67 23.92
C VAL A 130 -33.50 -32.02 25.39
N PHE A 131 -32.97 -31.24 26.33
CA PHE A 131 -33.05 -31.57 27.76
C PHE A 131 -34.21 -30.87 28.49
N LYS A 132 -34.96 -29.96 27.83
CA LYS A 132 -36.00 -29.12 28.45
C LYS A 132 -35.53 -28.37 29.71
N ILE A 133 -34.22 -28.13 29.82
CA ILE A 133 -33.63 -27.34 30.89
C ILE A 133 -33.72 -25.88 30.45
N ASP A 134 -34.67 -25.14 31.01
CA ASP A 134 -34.69 -23.67 30.92
C ASP A 134 -33.82 -23.09 32.03
N PRO A 135 -32.54 -22.72 31.79
CA PRO A 135 -31.65 -22.22 32.84
C PRO A 135 -32.16 -20.92 33.49
N VAL A 136 -33.05 -20.19 32.80
CA VAL A 136 -33.63 -18.92 33.25
C VAL A 136 -34.92 -19.10 34.08
N LYS A 137 -35.50 -20.31 34.14
CA LYS A 137 -36.79 -20.54 34.83
C LYS A 137 -36.68 -20.32 36.34
N ALA A 138 -35.58 -20.78 36.95
CA ALA A 138 -35.33 -20.61 38.39
C ALA A 138 -35.15 -19.13 38.77
N GLU A 139 -34.39 -18.37 37.99
CA GLU A 139 -34.18 -16.93 38.18
C GLU A 139 -35.48 -16.13 38.01
N ARG A 140 -36.31 -16.46 37.00
CA ARG A 140 -37.64 -15.86 36.83
C ARG A 140 -38.56 -16.10 38.03
N LEU A 141 -38.49 -17.29 38.63
CA LEU A 141 -39.29 -17.63 39.81
C LEU A 141 -38.84 -16.80 41.04
N LYS A 142 -37.53 -16.68 41.27
CA LYS A 142 -36.96 -15.83 42.34
C LYS A 142 -37.37 -14.37 42.18
N GLN A 143 -37.24 -13.82 40.97
CA GLN A 143 -37.66 -12.43 40.68
C GLN A 143 -39.16 -12.22 40.90
N ALA A 144 -39.99 -13.18 40.50
CA ALA A 144 -41.43 -13.12 40.72
C ALA A 144 -41.78 -13.15 42.21
N GLN A 145 -41.10 -13.98 43.01
CA GLN A 145 -41.26 -14.04 44.46
C GLN A 145 -40.82 -12.73 45.14
N ALA A 146 -39.66 -12.17 44.75
CA ALA A 146 -39.19 -10.89 45.26
C ALA A 146 -40.19 -9.74 44.97
N LYS A 147 -40.72 -9.67 43.75
CA LYS A 147 -41.76 -8.69 43.37
C LYS A 147 -43.04 -8.86 44.18
N LYS A 148 -43.47 -10.09 44.45
CA LYS A 148 -44.63 -10.37 45.32
C LYS A 148 -44.38 -9.92 46.77
N ALA A 149 -43.19 -10.16 47.31
CA ALA A 149 -42.82 -9.74 48.67
C ALA A 149 -42.80 -8.22 48.83
N VAL A 150 -42.26 -7.48 47.85
CA VAL A 150 -42.28 -6.00 47.84
C VAL A 150 -43.71 -5.47 47.81
N LYS A 151 -44.57 -6.01 46.94
CA LYS A 151 -45.99 -5.61 46.87
C LYS A 151 -46.75 -5.92 48.16
N ALA A 152 -46.46 -7.04 48.82
CA ALA A 152 -47.07 -7.39 50.09
C ALA A 152 -46.66 -6.43 51.22
N LYS A 153 -45.38 -6.05 51.28
CA LYS A 153 -44.89 -5.04 52.24
C LYS A 153 -45.49 -3.66 51.99
N ALA A 154 -45.67 -3.25 50.74
CA ALA A 154 -46.29 -1.98 50.39
C ALA A 154 -47.79 -1.89 50.74
N LYS A 155 -48.48 -3.03 50.87
CA LYS A 155 -49.91 -3.11 51.21
C LYS A 155 -50.15 -3.38 52.71
N ALA A 156 -49.10 -3.53 53.51
CA ALA A 156 -49.26 -3.76 54.94
C ALA A 156 -49.83 -2.50 55.62
N PRO A 157 -50.90 -2.61 56.43
CA PRO A 157 -51.46 -1.46 57.14
C PRO A 157 -50.45 -0.94 58.17
N ASN A 158 -50.37 0.39 58.32
CA ASN A 158 -49.59 1.00 59.39
C ASN A 158 -50.25 0.67 60.74
N VAL A 159 -49.65 -0.22 61.53
CA VAL A 159 -50.11 -0.52 62.89
C VAL A 159 -49.60 0.58 63.81
N ALA A 160 -50.47 1.54 64.15
CA ALA A 160 -50.19 2.54 65.15
C ALA A 160 -50.34 1.91 66.55
N VAL A 161 -49.21 1.69 67.24
CA VAL A 161 -49.20 1.21 68.63
C VAL A 161 -49.47 2.39 69.56
N ARG A 162 -50.64 2.41 70.20
CA ARG A 162 -50.99 3.43 71.20
C ARG A 162 -50.49 2.94 72.56
N PHE A 163 -49.46 3.58 73.10
CA PHE A 163 -49.01 3.33 74.47
C PHE A 163 -49.98 4.02 75.44
N GLN A 164 -50.64 3.24 76.30
CA GLN A 164 -51.38 3.76 77.44
C GLN A 164 -50.47 3.76 78.67
N TYR A 165 -50.18 4.95 79.17
CA TYR A 165 -49.47 5.14 80.43
C TYR A 165 -50.48 5.04 81.58
N VAL A 166 -50.24 4.14 82.52
CA VAL A 166 -50.98 4.06 83.78
C VAL A 166 -50.19 4.87 84.80
N ALA A 167 -50.86 5.87 85.39
CA ALA A 167 -50.32 6.76 86.42
C ALA A 167 -50.32 6.11 87.80
#